data_AF-A0AAW2AEK2-F1
#
_entry.id   AF-A0AAW2AEK2-F1
#
_cell.length_a   1.000
_cell.length_b   1.000
_cell.length_c   1.000
_cell.angle_alpha   90.00
_cell.angle_beta   90.00
_cell.angle_gamma   90.00
#
_symmetry.space_group_name_H-M   'P 1'
#
loop_
_entity.id
_entity.type
_entity.pdbx_description
1 polymer ?
#
loop_
_entity_poly.entity_id
_entity_poly.type
_entity_poly.pdbx_seq_one_letter_code
_entity_poly.pdbx_strand_id
1 'polypeptide(L)' 'MVPVSRVLPVFKQVLKLEVESDQNVNDPDVKATILEEIQQRLISHGMPEQANLQWRQQANGNVFQRTENVRE' A
#
# COMPACT_ATOMS: atom_id res chain seq x y z
N MET A 1 -39.04 15.56 5.01
CA MET A 1 -38.27 14.92 3.92
C MET A 1 -36.90 14.59 4.48
N VAL A 2 -36.62 13.31 4.72
CA VAL A 2 -35.33 12.87 5.29
C VAL A 2 -34.36 12.72 4.12
N PRO A 3 -33.16 13.32 4.13
CA PRO A 3 -32.21 13.10 3.05
C PRO A 3 -31.80 11.63 3.05
N VAL A 4 -32.09 10.92 1.96
CA VAL A 4 -31.61 9.57 1.75
C VAL A 4 -30.13 9.68 1.43
N SER A 5 -29.26 9.47 2.42
CA SER A 5 -27.81 9.44 2.21
C SER A 5 -27.47 8.33 1.23
N ARG A 6 -27.04 8.70 0.01
CA ARG A 6 -26.45 7.74 -0.93
C ARG A 6 -25.18 7.18 -0.32
N VAL A 7 -25.19 5.91 0.05
CA VAL A 7 -23.98 5.17 0.34
C VAL A 7 -23.32 4.86 -1.01
N LEU A 8 -22.26 5.59 -1.34
CA LEU A 8 -21.45 5.27 -2.51
C LEU A 8 -20.63 4.01 -2.22
N PRO A 9 -20.57 3.04 -3.15
CA PRO A 9 -19.73 1.86 -2.96
C PRO A 9 -18.25 2.29 -2.90
N VAL A 10 -17.58 1.91 -1.82
CA VAL A 10 -16.14 2.09 -1.67
C VAL A 10 -15.44 0.89 -2.31
N PHE A 11 -14.76 1.10 -3.43
CA PHE A 11 -13.95 0.07 -4.06
C PHE A 11 -12.58 0.04 -3.38
N LYS A 12 -12.24 -1.11 -2.77
CA LYS A 12 -10.94 -1.34 -2.16
C LYS A 12 -10.16 -2.34 -2.99
N GLN A 13 -9.01 -1.92 -3.49
CA GLN A 13 -8.04 -2.80 -4.13
C GLN A 13 -6.85 -3.00 -3.21
N VAL A 14 -6.29 -4.22 -3.21
CA VAL A 14 -5.16 -4.59 -2.37
C VAL A 14 -4.11 -5.23 -3.26
N LEU A 15 -2.92 -4.66 -3.28
CA LEU A 15 -1.78 -5.17 -4.04
C LEU A 15 -0.82 -5.86 -3.08
N LYS A 16 -0.33 -7.03 -3.46
CA LYS A 16 0.79 -7.70 -2.78
C LYS A 16 2.05 -7.40 -3.58
N LEU A 17 3.10 -6.95 -2.90
CA LEU A 17 4.38 -6.61 -3.49
C LEU A 17 5.47 -7.47 -2.84
N GLU A 18 6.45 -7.87 -3.64
CA GLU A 18 7.70 -8.43 -3.17
C GLU A 18 8.81 -7.46 -3.57
N VAL A 19 9.75 -7.22 -2.65
CA VAL A 19 10.85 -6.28 -2.85
C VAL A 19 12.15 -6.94 -2.40
N GLU A 20 13.17 -6.81 -3.23
CA GLU A 20 14.54 -7.19 -2.92
C GLU A 20 15.33 -5.93 -2.57
N SER A 21 16.00 -5.91 -1.42
CA SER A 21 16.78 -4.77 -0.96
C SER A 21 17.78 -5.22 0.10
N ASP A 22 18.96 -4.61 0.09
CA ASP A 22 19.96 -4.74 1.16
C ASP A 22 19.62 -3.88 2.39
N GLN A 23 18.67 -2.94 2.25
CA GLN A 23 18.24 -2.03 3.30
C GLN A 23 17.02 -2.56 4.06
N ASN A 24 16.78 -2.04 5.26
CA ASN A 24 15.56 -2.34 6.01
C ASN A 24 14.37 -1.62 5.38
N VAL A 25 13.59 -2.33 4.58
CA VAL A 25 12.38 -1.79 3.93
C VAL A 25 11.22 -1.48 4.88
N ASN A 26 11.32 -1.85 6.18
CA ASN A 26 10.35 -1.45 7.19
C ASN A 26 10.73 -0.15 7.92
N ASP A 27 11.88 0.45 7.61
CA ASP A 27 12.25 1.78 8.07
C ASP A 27 11.20 2.82 7.65
N PRO A 28 10.80 3.78 8.53
CA PRO A 28 9.76 4.75 8.22
C PRO A 28 10.02 5.59 6.96
N ASP A 29 11.24 6.07 6.77
CA ASP A 29 11.62 6.93 5.64
C ASP A 29 11.64 6.10 4.34
N VAL A 30 12.14 4.86 4.40
CA VAL A 30 12.13 3.93 3.26
C VAL A 30 10.70 3.58 2.84
N LYS A 31 9.80 3.28 3.79
CA LYS A 31 8.38 2.99 3.50
C LYS A 31 7.67 4.18 2.86
N ALA A 32 7.96 5.40 3.31
CA ALA A 32 7.39 6.61 2.73
C ALA A 32 7.83 6.79 1.28
N THR A 33 9.13 6.60 1.02
CA THR A 33 9.72 6.69 -0.32
C THR A 33 9.11 5.65 -1.28
N ILE A 34 9.01 4.38 -0.85
CA ILE A 34 8.40 3.32 -1.68
C ILE A 34 6.93 3.62 -1.98
N LEU A 35 6.17 4.12 -0.99
CA LEU A 35 4.76 4.43 -1.17
C LEU A 35 4.55 5.57 -2.17
N GLU A 36 5.39 6.61 -2.10
CA GLU A 36 5.40 7.73 -3.05
C GLU A 36 5.70 7.24 -4.46
N GLU A 37 6.73 6.42 -4.64
CA GLU A 37 7.10 5.84 -5.93
C GLU A 37 5.95 5.00 -6.53
N ILE A 38 5.27 4.19 -5.72
CA ILE A 38 4.10 3.42 -6.17
C ILE A 38 2.98 4.36 -6.58
N GLN A 39 2.69 5.41 -5.78
CA GLN A 39 1.66 6.38 -6.09
C GLN A 39 1.93 7.10 -7.41
N GLN A 40 3.16 7.58 -7.64
CA GLN A 40 3.53 8.24 -8.89
C GLN A 40 3.37 7.33 -10.11
N ARG A 41 3.79 6.06 -9.99
CA ARG A 41 3.58 5.07 -11.07
C ARG A 41 2.11 4.83 -11.34
N LEU A 42 1.30 4.63 -10.31
CA LEU A 42 -0.14 4.40 -10.48
C LEU A 42 -0.82 5.62 -11.14
N ILE A 43 -0.47 6.84 -10.75
CA ILE A 43 -0.96 8.07 -11.38
C ILE A 43 -0.56 8.12 -12.85
N SER A 44 0.71 7.84 -13.17
CA SER A 44 1.18 7.77 -14.55
C SER A 44 0.44 6.71 -15.39
N HIS A 45 -0.12 5.68 -14.76
CA HIS A 45 -0.93 4.64 -15.40
C HIS A 45 -2.45 4.91 -15.37
N GLY A 46 -2.88 6.12 -14.98
CA GLY A 46 -4.28 6.57 -15.05
C GLY A 46 -5.05 6.47 -13.73
N MET A 47 -4.38 6.23 -12.60
CA MET A 47 -5.01 6.38 -11.28
C MET A 47 -5.25 7.87 -11.00
N PRO A 48 -6.40 8.25 -10.42
CA PRO A 48 -6.63 9.64 -10.03
C PRO A 48 -5.64 10.07 -8.93
N GLU A 49 -5.13 11.29 -9.02
CA GLU A 49 -4.17 11.85 -8.04
C GLU A 49 -4.70 11.86 -6.60
N GLN A 50 -6.03 11.93 -6.46
CA GLN A 50 -6.75 11.93 -5.19
C GLN A 50 -6.93 10.52 -4.59
N ALA A 51 -6.43 9.49 -5.26
CA ALA A 51 -6.60 8.12 -4.79
C ALA A 51 -5.78 7.88 -3.52
N ASN A 52 -6.46 7.36 -2.49
CA ASN A 52 -5.87 7.13 -1.19
C ASN A 52 -5.07 5.81 -1.18
N LEU A 53 -3.74 5.90 -1.19
CA LEU A 53 -2.83 4.76 -1.08
C LEU A 53 -2.24 4.70 0.33
N GLN A 54 -2.38 3.54 0.99
CA GLN A 54 -1.87 3.34 2.34
C GLN A 54 -1.30 1.93 2.49
N TRP A 55 -0.30 1.81 3.36
CA TRP A 55 0.20 0.51 3.77
C TRP A 55 -0.83 -0.26 4.58
N ARG A 56 -0.95 -1.56 4.30
CA ARG A 56 -1.62 -2.49 5.21
C ARG A 56 -0.60 -2.93 6.27
N GLN A 57 -0.58 -2.22 7.39
CA GLN A 57 0.26 -2.59 8.53
C GLN A 57 -0.26 -3.88 9.18
N GLN A 58 0.69 -4.70 9.64
CA GLN A 58 0.40 -5.89 10.43
C GLN A 58 0.34 -5.54 11.92
N ALA A 59 -0.06 -6.51 12.75
CA ALA A 59 -0.18 -6.32 14.21
C ALA A 59 1.15 -5.92 14.88
N ASN A 60 2.30 -6.25 14.27
CA ASN A 60 3.63 -5.87 14.73
C ASN A 60 4.11 -4.50 14.20
N GLY A 61 3.28 -3.77 13.45
CA GLY A 61 3.63 -2.47 12.86
C GLY A 61 4.44 -2.55 11.56
N ASN A 62 4.85 -3.75 11.13
CA ASN A 62 5.57 -3.94 9.88
C ASN A 62 4.62 -4.02 8.69
N VAL A 63 5.17 -3.72 7.51
CA VAL A 63 4.48 -3.81 6.21
C VAL A 63 5.02 -4.99 5.42
N PHE A 64 6.35 -5.13 5.39
CA PHE A 64 7.03 -6.21 4.68
C PHE A 64 7.46 -7.30 5.67
N GLN A 65 7.29 -8.55 5.24
CA GLN A 65 7.83 -9.72 5.93
C GLN A 65 8.96 -10.27 5.08
N ARG A 66 10.06 -10.69 5.73
CA ARG A 66 11.12 -11.40 5.01
C ARG A 66 10.55 -12.73 4.52
N THR A 67 10.69 -13.00 3.24
CA THR A 67 10.36 -14.31 2.69
C THR A 67 11.46 -15.28 3.14
N GLU A 68 11.28 -15.90 4.30
CA GLU A 68 12.12 -17.05 4.68
C GLU A 68 11.78 -18.18 3.71
N ASN A 69 12.68 -18.46 2.77
CA ASN A 69 12.68 -19.75 2.09
C ASN A 69 13.10 -20.79 3.13
N VAL A 70 12.16 -21.27 3.94
CA VAL A 70 12.34 -22.51 4.70
C VAL A 70 12.35 -23.63 3.67
N ARG A 71 13.55 -23.97 3.19
CA ARG A 71 13.77 -25.20 2.42
C ARG A 71 13.74 -26.34 3.43
N GLU A 72 12.74 -27.20 3.30
CA GLU A 72 12.73 -28.56 3.87
C GLU A 72 13.87 -29.41 3.28
#